data_AF-A0A511KPH0-F1
#
_entry.id   AF-A0A511KPH0-F1
#
_cell.length_a   1.000
_cell.length_b   1.000
_cell.length_c   1.000
_cell.angle_alpha   90.00
_cell.angle_beta   90.00
_cell.angle_gamma   90.00
#
_symmetry.space_group_name_H-M   'P 1'
#
loop_
_entity.id
_entity.type
_entity.pdbx_description
1 polymer ?
#
loop_
_entity_poly.entity_id
_entity_poly.type
_entity_poly.pdbx_seq_one_letter_code
_entity_poly.pdbx_strand_id
1 'polypeptide(L)'
;MAQIRWYVTDGTYKGGVQDFKPAWAEVAKAVADNPKVRMFFTPNVAGSLQDYVNWMPDDLSTIHYLGIDYYPKDASQRFLDIVKPLYDKYCADGKILFAMGETGVPWSSTIDERLAWLDELTSAATAQAMPHYVGISWFNYDKETNFYLYDPGNADTTAKAKAWFANGTVASGANMGNA
;
A
#
# COMPACT_ATOMS: atom_id res chain seq x y z
N MET A 1 2.51 7.58 -9.04
CA MET A 1 3.76 6.88 -9.42
C MET A 1 4.18 6.02 -8.24
N ALA A 2 4.66 4.81 -8.52
CA ALA A 2 5.06 3.82 -7.52
C ALA A 2 6.57 3.55 -7.59
N GLN A 3 7.14 3.06 -6.50
CA GLN A 3 8.49 2.45 -6.42
C GLN A 3 9.72 3.30 -6.80
N ILE A 4 9.60 4.64 -6.88
CA ILE A 4 10.69 5.49 -7.40
C ILE A 4 11.98 5.36 -6.58
N ARG A 5 11.86 5.26 -5.25
CA ARG A 5 13.03 5.08 -4.37
C ARG A 5 13.79 3.79 -4.67
N TRP A 6 13.08 2.68 -4.85
CA TRP A 6 13.73 1.41 -5.20
C TRP A 6 14.45 1.53 -6.53
N TYR A 7 13.78 2.08 -7.56
CA TYR A 7 14.41 2.26 -8.87
C TYR A 7 15.60 3.23 -8.85
N VAL A 8 15.64 4.22 -7.96
CA VAL A 8 16.84 5.05 -7.73
C VAL A 8 17.99 4.19 -7.18
N THR A 9 17.70 3.35 -6.19
CA THR A 9 18.70 2.55 -5.47
C THR A 9 19.27 1.43 -6.34
N ASP A 10 18.39 0.74 -7.06
CA ASP A 10 18.73 -0.29 -8.04
C ASP A 10 19.34 0.31 -9.34
N GLY A 11 19.16 1.62 -9.55
CA GLY A 11 19.76 2.36 -10.66
C GLY A 11 18.98 2.27 -11.98
N THR A 12 17.79 1.67 -11.97
CA THR A 12 16.83 1.67 -13.09
C THR A 12 16.29 3.08 -13.37
N TYR A 13 16.04 3.88 -12.33
CA TYR A 13 15.71 5.29 -12.46
C TYR A 13 16.96 6.14 -12.23
N LYS A 14 17.33 6.95 -13.23
CA LYS A 14 18.53 7.80 -13.19
C LYS A 14 18.28 9.22 -12.65
N GLY A 15 17.02 9.58 -12.38
CA GLY A 15 16.67 10.88 -11.83
C GLY A 15 16.72 10.92 -10.30
N GLY A 16 16.49 12.11 -9.74
CA GLY A 16 16.34 12.34 -8.30
C GLY A 16 15.04 13.06 -7.94
N VAL A 17 14.98 13.58 -6.71
CA VAL A 17 13.83 14.35 -6.20
C VAL A 17 13.53 15.55 -7.10
N GLN A 18 14.57 16.23 -7.57
CA GLN A 18 14.48 17.38 -8.48
C GLN A 18 13.85 17.05 -9.83
N ASP A 19 13.87 15.79 -10.26
CA ASP A 19 13.25 15.35 -11.51
C ASP A 19 11.83 14.84 -11.25
N PHE A 20 11.64 14.11 -10.14
CA PHE A 20 10.36 13.52 -9.79
C PHE A 20 9.28 14.54 -9.49
N LYS A 21 9.57 15.54 -8.65
CA LYS A 21 8.53 16.49 -8.19
C LYS A 21 7.95 17.31 -9.37
N PRO A 22 8.77 17.85 -10.30
CA PRO A 22 8.23 18.47 -11.51
C PRO A 22 7.45 17.49 -12.38
N ALA A 23 7.94 16.26 -12.57
CA ALA A 23 7.23 15.26 -13.36
C ALA A 23 5.86 14.90 -12.77
N TRP A 24 5.76 14.78 -11.44
CA TRP A 24 4.49 14.59 -10.75
C TRP A 24 3.54 15.76 -11.00
N ALA A 25 4.02 17.00 -10.86
CA ALA A 25 3.21 18.19 -11.07
C ALA A 25 2.65 18.27 -12.50
N GLU A 26 3.45 17.92 -13.51
CA GLU A 26 2.99 17.86 -14.90
C GLU A 26 1.93 16.78 -15.12
N VAL A 27 2.10 15.58 -14.53
CA VAL A 27 1.08 14.52 -14.59
C VAL A 27 -0.20 14.96 -13.90
N ALA A 28 -0.11 15.54 -12.69
CA ALA A 28 -1.26 16.03 -11.94
C ALA A 28 -2.03 17.09 -12.73
N LYS A 29 -1.33 18.04 -13.33
CA LYS A 29 -1.91 19.08 -14.20
C LYS A 29 -2.60 18.48 -15.42
N ALA A 30 -1.99 17.49 -16.07
CA ALA A 30 -2.54 16.86 -17.26
C ALA A 30 -3.86 16.10 -17.01
N VAL A 31 -4.14 15.71 -15.77
CA VAL A 31 -5.36 14.97 -15.40
C VAL A 31 -6.32 15.78 -14.53
N ALA A 32 -6.00 17.04 -14.23
CA ALA A 32 -6.71 17.84 -13.22
C ALA A 32 -8.20 18.10 -13.54
N ASP A 33 -8.56 18.13 -14.82
CA ASP A 33 -9.92 18.35 -15.30
C ASP A 33 -10.74 17.06 -15.45
N ASN A 34 -10.13 15.90 -15.18
CA ASN A 34 -10.80 14.60 -15.29
C ASN A 34 -11.30 14.12 -13.91
N PRO A 35 -12.61 14.23 -13.61
CA PRO A 35 -13.15 13.88 -12.30
C PRO A 35 -13.11 12.37 -11.99
N LYS A 36 -12.76 11.52 -12.98
CA LYS A 36 -12.62 10.06 -12.80
C LYS A 36 -11.21 9.63 -12.42
N VAL A 37 -10.23 10.53 -12.53
CA VAL A 37 -8.83 10.21 -12.21
C VAL A 37 -8.51 10.61 -10.79
N ARG A 38 -7.94 9.68 -10.02
CA ARG A 38 -7.39 9.93 -8.70
C ARG A 38 -5.90 9.63 -8.73
N MET A 39 -5.12 10.55 -8.18
CA MET A 39 -3.67 10.45 -8.10
C MET A 39 -3.26 9.75 -6.81
N PHE A 40 -2.49 8.66 -6.96
CA PHE A 40 -2.01 7.82 -5.86
C PHE A 40 -0.47 7.85 -5.82
N PHE A 41 0.08 8.32 -4.70
CA PHE A 41 1.52 8.32 -4.45
C PHE A 41 1.90 7.16 -3.53
N THR A 42 2.75 6.24 -4.02
CA THR A 42 3.10 5.00 -3.30
C THR A 42 4.61 4.75 -3.33
N PRO A 43 5.41 5.47 -2.50
CA PRO A 43 6.82 5.14 -2.33
C PRO A 43 7.02 3.73 -1.75
N ASN A 44 8.16 3.09 -2.03
CA ASN A 44 8.56 1.90 -1.27
C ASN A 44 8.81 2.23 0.19
N VAL A 45 8.71 1.21 1.05
CA VAL A 45 9.11 1.31 2.45
C VAL A 45 10.48 1.97 2.61
N ALA A 46 10.54 2.94 3.51
CA ALA A 46 11.71 3.75 3.80
C ALA A 46 12.37 3.39 5.12
N GLY A 47 13.67 3.69 5.23
CA GLY A 47 14.39 3.60 6.52
C GLY A 47 14.04 4.73 7.50
N SER A 48 13.44 5.83 7.02
CA SER A 48 13.02 6.95 7.88
C SER A 48 11.81 7.71 7.30
N LEU A 49 11.07 8.42 8.17
CA LEU A 49 10.01 9.34 7.74
C LEU A 49 10.56 10.46 6.82
N GLN A 50 11.77 10.95 7.10
CA GLN A 50 12.38 12.03 6.33
C GLN A 50 12.60 11.65 4.87
N ASP A 51 12.90 10.38 4.60
CA ASP A 51 13.03 9.91 3.22
C ASP A 51 11.72 10.07 2.45
N TYR A 52 10.57 9.77 3.06
CA TYR A 52 9.28 10.03 2.42
C TYR A 52 9.06 11.51 2.19
N VAL A 53 9.31 12.34 3.21
CA VAL A 53 9.15 13.80 3.15
C VAL A 53 9.96 14.40 1.99
N ASN A 54 11.18 13.92 1.77
CA ASN A 54 12.03 14.40 0.68
C ASN A 54 11.41 14.15 -0.71
N TRP A 55 10.71 13.03 -0.88
CA TRP A 55 10.09 12.64 -2.14
C TRP A 55 8.61 13.05 -2.26
N MET A 56 7.98 13.59 -1.21
CA MET A 56 6.58 14.03 -1.30
C MET A 56 6.41 15.11 -2.38
N PRO A 57 5.39 15.02 -3.25
CA PRO A 57 5.00 16.12 -4.13
C PRO A 57 4.85 17.44 -3.37
N ASP A 58 5.27 18.56 -3.97
CA ASP A 58 5.22 19.87 -3.31
C ASP A 58 3.80 20.38 -3.11
N ASP A 59 2.91 20.13 -4.08
CA ASP A 59 1.48 20.40 -3.95
C ASP A 59 0.74 19.15 -3.46
N LEU A 60 0.51 19.08 -2.14
CA LEU A 60 -0.19 17.96 -1.50
C LEU A 60 -1.66 17.84 -1.95
N SER A 61 -2.28 18.90 -2.46
CA SER A 61 -3.68 18.84 -2.94
C SER A 61 -3.83 17.97 -4.18
N THR A 62 -2.72 17.70 -4.89
CA THR A 62 -2.68 16.78 -6.03
C THR A 62 -2.70 15.32 -5.62
N ILE A 63 -2.57 14.99 -4.33
CA ILE A 63 -2.52 13.61 -3.81
C ILE A 63 -3.89 13.25 -3.26
N HIS A 64 -4.56 12.30 -3.90
CA HIS A 64 -5.85 11.78 -3.42
C HIS A 64 -5.67 10.63 -2.45
N TYR A 65 -4.72 9.76 -2.77
CA TYR A 65 -4.32 8.64 -1.94
C TYR A 65 -2.81 8.71 -1.70
N LEU A 66 -2.40 8.47 -0.46
CA LEU A 66 -1.03 8.20 -0.08
C LEU A 66 -0.91 6.74 0.31
N GLY A 67 0.21 6.11 0.01
CA GLY A 67 0.43 4.72 0.34
C GLY A 67 1.89 4.39 0.51
N ILE A 68 2.15 3.13 0.82
CA ILE A 68 3.49 2.55 0.81
C ILE A 68 3.41 1.22 0.07
N ASP A 69 4.44 0.93 -0.74
CA ASP A 69 4.71 -0.42 -1.21
C ASP A 69 5.59 -1.10 -0.15
N TYR A 70 5.00 -2.00 0.64
CA TYR A 70 5.65 -2.64 1.77
C TYR A 70 5.38 -4.15 1.82
N TYR A 71 6.47 -4.89 1.90
CA TYR A 71 6.49 -6.32 2.15
C TYR A 71 7.27 -6.56 3.45
N PRO A 72 6.68 -7.18 4.49
CA PRO A 72 7.42 -7.56 5.68
C PRO A 72 8.57 -8.48 5.31
N LYS A 73 9.69 -8.36 6.03
CA LYS A 73 10.87 -9.21 5.84
C LYS A 73 10.75 -10.53 6.59
N ASP A 74 9.97 -10.54 7.66
CA ASP A 74 9.66 -11.69 8.50
C ASP A 74 8.37 -11.43 9.28
N ALA A 75 7.86 -12.45 9.97
CA ALA A 75 6.60 -12.41 10.71
C ALA A 75 6.62 -11.55 11.98
N SER A 76 7.78 -11.05 12.42
CA SER A 76 7.87 -10.19 13.62
C SER A 76 7.59 -8.72 13.31
N GLN A 77 7.70 -8.31 12.04
CA GLN A 77 7.44 -6.93 11.66
C GLN A 77 5.94 -6.60 11.73
N ARG A 78 5.62 -5.44 12.31
CA ARG A 78 4.24 -4.98 12.49
C ARG A 78 3.93 -3.86 11.51
N PHE A 79 2.73 -3.88 10.95
CA PHE A 79 2.23 -2.92 9.98
C PHE A 79 2.28 -1.49 10.52
N LEU A 80 1.66 -1.26 11.68
CA LEU A 80 1.52 0.08 12.26
C LEU A 80 2.87 0.70 12.60
N ASP A 81 3.86 -0.09 13.03
CA ASP A 81 5.20 0.42 13.36
C ASP A 81 5.88 1.05 12.14
N ILE A 82 5.55 0.58 10.94
CA ILE A 82 6.15 1.02 9.69
C ILE A 82 5.38 2.19 9.07
N VAL A 83 4.06 2.10 8.98
CA VAL A 83 3.28 3.04 8.16
C VAL A 83 2.72 4.22 8.94
N LYS A 84 2.50 4.06 10.25
CA LYS A 84 1.82 5.06 11.08
C LYS A 84 2.52 6.42 11.10
N PRO A 85 3.86 6.53 11.14
CA PRO A 85 4.51 7.85 11.11
C PRO A 85 4.21 8.65 9.84
N LEU A 86 4.10 7.99 8.68
CA LEU A 86 3.75 8.66 7.42
C LEU A 86 2.26 9.03 7.40
N TYR A 87 1.41 8.09 7.84
CA TYR A 87 -0.03 8.32 7.97
C TYR A 87 -0.34 9.52 8.87
N ASP A 88 0.24 9.55 10.08
CA ASP A 88 -0.01 10.60 11.07
C ASP A 88 0.37 11.99 10.53
N LYS A 89 1.41 12.05 9.69
CA LYS A 89 1.90 13.31 9.12
C LYS A 89 0.99 13.88 8.03
N TYR A 90 0.37 13.04 7.21
CA TYR A 90 -0.28 13.47 5.96
C TYR A 90 -1.75 13.07 5.81
N CYS A 91 -2.22 12.06 6.52
CA CYS A 91 -3.55 11.46 6.33
C CYS A 91 -4.46 11.58 7.55
N ALA A 92 -3.92 11.93 8.73
CA ALA A 92 -4.69 11.96 9.97
C ALA A 92 -5.87 12.95 9.98
N ASP A 93 -5.84 14.00 9.15
CA ASP A 93 -6.94 14.97 9.03
C ASP A 93 -7.99 14.59 7.97
N GLY A 94 -7.78 13.47 7.27
CA GLY A 94 -8.71 12.93 6.27
C GLY A 94 -8.73 13.66 4.93
N LYS A 95 -7.87 14.67 4.70
CA LYS A 95 -7.78 15.34 3.38
C LYS A 95 -7.13 14.44 2.32
N ILE A 96 -6.18 13.62 2.75
CA ILE A 96 -5.54 12.58 1.95
C ILE A 96 -5.91 11.24 2.59
N LEU A 97 -6.44 10.32 1.79
CA LEU A 97 -6.73 8.96 2.27
C LEU A 97 -5.47 8.11 2.18
N PHE A 98 -5.33 7.12 3.06
CA PHE A 98 -4.22 6.17 3.00
C PHE A 98 -4.69 4.85 2.39
N ALA A 99 -3.89 4.23 1.53
CA ALA A 99 -4.11 2.88 1.03
C ALA A 99 -2.77 2.19 0.80
N MET A 100 -2.71 0.87 0.98
CA MET A 100 -1.49 0.13 0.65
C MET A 100 -1.33 0.06 -0.86
N GLY A 101 -0.21 0.57 -1.37
CA GLY A 101 0.08 0.61 -2.81
C GLY A 101 0.41 -0.76 -3.37
N GLU A 102 1.17 -1.54 -2.59
CA GLU A 102 1.50 -2.92 -2.88
C GLU A 102 1.95 -3.63 -1.60
N THR A 103 1.51 -4.87 -1.40
CA THR A 103 1.97 -5.71 -0.29
C THR A 103 1.83 -7.19 -0.60
N GLY A 104 2.48 -8.03 0.21
CA GLY A 104 2.46 -9.48 0.15
C GLY A 104 3.46 -10.05 1.15
N VAL A 105 3.60 -11.38 1.20
CA VAL A 105 4.55 -12.06 2.09
C VAL A 105 5.70 -12.65 1.27
N PRO A 106 6.91 -12.06 1.27
CA PRO A 106 7.95 -12.31 0.26
C PRO A 106 8.83 -13.55 0.50
N TRP A 107 8.55 -14.34 1.54
CA TRP A 107 9.18 -15.64 1.75
C TRP A 107 8.28 -16.79 1.27
N SER A 108 8.82 -18.01 1.28
CA SER A 108 8.04 -19.24 1.06
C SER A 108 7.04 -19.45 2.21
N SER A 109 5.98 -18.66 2.20
CA SER A 109 4.95 -18.58 3.21
C SER A 109 3.82 -19.56 2.93
N THR A 110 3.22 -20.05 4.01
CA THR A 110 1.93 -20.71 3.98
C THR A 110 0.81 -19.70 3.70
N ILE A 111 -0.34 -20.19 3.25
CA ILE A 111 -1.55 -19.35 3.15
C ILE A 111 -1.93 -18.78 4.52
N ASP A 112 -1.73 -19.51 5.62
CA ASP A 112 -2.07 -19.02 6.96
C ASP A 112 -1.21 -17.80 7.36
N GLU A 113 0.08 -17.75 7.00
CA GLU A 113 0.92 -16.57 7.22
C GLU A 113 0.47 -15.37 6.37
N ARG A 114 0.02 -15.60 5.13
CA ARG A 114 -0.51 -14.54 4.26
C ARG A 114 -1.81 -13.97 4.81
N LEU A 115 -2.69 -14.84 5.30
CA LEU A 115 -3.95 -14.43 5.95
C LEU A 115 -3.69 -13.75 7.29
N ALA A 116 -2.70 -14.17 8.08
CA ALA A 116 -2.33 -13.48 9.32
C ALA A 116 -1.81 -12.06 9.05
N TRP A 117 -1.08 -11.84 7.95
CA TRP A 117 -0.71 -10.50 7.52
C TRP A 117 -1.95 -9.67 7.14
N LEU A 118 -2.85 -10.23 6.33
CA LEU A 118 -4.10 -9.55 5.99
C LEU A 118 -4.96 -9.23 7.21
N ASP A 119 -5.05 -10.14 8.19
CA ASP A 119 -5.77 -9.93 9.46
C ASP A 119 -5.21 -8.73 10.22
N GLU A 120 -3.88 -8.56 10.25
CA GLU A 120 -3.28 -7.37 10.85
C GLU A 120 -3.66 -6.09 10.10
N LEU A 121 -3.59 -6.13 8.76
CA LEU A 121 -3.90 -4.99 7.90
C LEU A 121 -5.37 -4.58 8.03
N THR A 122 -6.29 -5.53 8.20
CA THR A 122 -7.74 -5.26 8.31
C THR A 122 -8.25 -5.29 9.75
N SER A 123 -7.36 -5.38 10.75
CA SER A 123 -7.77 -5.49 12.15
C SER A 123 -8.49 -4.24 12.66
N ALA A 124 -9.35 -4.42 13.66
CA ALA A 124 -9.99 -3.31 14.36
C ALA A 124 -8.96 -2.35 14.99
N ALA A 125 -7.83 -2.87 15.46
CA ALA A 125 -6.74 -2.07 16.01
C ALA A 125 -6.11 -1.17 14.93
N THR A 126 -5.86 -1.71 13.73
CA THR A 126 -5.36 -0.94 12.59
C THR A 126 -6.36 0.12 12.16
N ALA A 127 -7.64 -0.25 12.02
CA ALA A 127 -8.70 0.70 11.67
C ALA A 127 -8.86 1.84 12.69
N GLN A 128 -8.75 1.53 13.98
CA GLN A 128 -8.78 2.53 15.04
C GLN A 128 -7.56 3.45 15.01
N ALA A 129 -6.37 2.90 14.76
CA ALA A 129 -5.13 3.66 14.70
C ALA A 129 -5.04 4.54 13.43
N MET A 130 -5.68 4.13 12.34
CA MET A 130 -5.62 4.78 11.02
C MET A 130 -7.03 4.91 10.42
N PRO A 131 -7.91 5.79 10.94
CA PRO A 131 -9.31 5.89 10.49
C PRO A 131 -9.51 6.30 9.03
N HIS A 132 -8.49 6.86 8.37
CA HIS A 132 -8.51 7.24 6.95
C HIS A 132 -7.72 6.26 6.07
N TYR A 133 -7.43 5.07 6.57
CA TYR A 133 -6.90 3.95 5.79
C TYR A 133 -8.05 3.18 5.16
N VAL A 134 -8.06 3.10 3.83
CA VAL A 134 -9.26 2.73 3.05
C VAL A 134 -9.06 1.57 2.07
N GLY A 135 -7.91 0.89 2.08
CA GLY A 135 -7.77 -0.27 1.21
C GLY A 135 -6.36 -0.82 1.07
N ILE A 136 -6.32 -2.02 0.48
CA ILE A 136 -5.12 -2.83 0.29
C ILE A 136 -5.00 -3.26 -1.16
N SER A 137 -3.79 -3.10 -1.73
CA SER A 137 -3.40 -3.71 -3.00
C SER A 137 -2.46 -4.88 -2.72
N TRP A 138 -2.97 -6.12 -2.89
CA TRP A 138 -2.18 -7.33 -2.73
C TRP A 138 -1.50 -7.75 -4.04
N PHE A 139 -0.22 -8.07 -3.99
CA PHE A 139 0.54 -8.54 -5.14
C PHE A 139 0.29 -10.03 -5.39
N ASN A 140 -0.72 -10.36 -6.20
CA ASN A 140 -1.10 -11.74 -6.49
C ASN A 140 -0.39 -12.28 -7.75
N TYR A 141 0.94 -12.42 -7.70
CA TYR A 141 1.76 -12.90 -8.82
C TYR A 141 2.91 -13.80 -8.33
N ASP A 142 3.33 -14.78 -9.15
CA ASP A 142 4.53 -15.58 -8.89
C ASP A 142 5.72 -15.04 -9.70
N LYS A 143 6.64 -14.35 -9.02
CA LYS A 143 7.82 -13.74 -9.65
C LYS A 143 9.12 -14.47 -9.34
N GLU A 144 9.11 -15.46 -8.44
CA GLU A 144 10.25 -16.18 -7.82
C GLU A 144 9.83 -16.68 -6.42
N THR A 145 8.91 -15.93 -5.80
CA THR A 145 8.12 -16.31 -4.63
C THR A 145 6.65 -16.30 -5.05
N ASN A 146 5.90 -17.33 -4.65
CA ASN A 146 4.45 -17.40 -4.86
C ASN A 146 3.71 -16.54 -3.81
N PHE A 147 3.04 -15.48 -4.25
CA PHE A 147 2.24 -14.60 -3.40
C PHE A 147 0.72 -14.86 -3.47
N TYR A 148 0.28 -15.96 -4.08
CA TYR A 148 -1.13 -16.16 -4.36
C TYR A 148 -1.99 -16.26 -3.10
N LEU A 149 -3.06 -15.47 -3.06
CA LEU A 149 -4.23 -15.75 -2.22
C LEU A 149 -5.17 -16.71 -2.94
N TYR A 150 -5.21 -16.64 -4.27
CA TYR A 150 -5.95 -17.57 -5.11
C TYR A 150 -5.00 -18.33 -6.03
N ASP A 151 -4.95 -19.66 -5.86
CA ASP A 151 -4.07 -20.55 -6.63
C ASP A 151 -4.87 -21.74 -7.20
N PRO A 152 -5.17 -21.75 -8.51
CA PRO A 152 -5.89 -22.85 -9.16
C PRO A 152 -5.21 -24.23 -9.00
N GLY A 153 -3.89 -24.27 -8.76
CA GLY A 153 -3.12 -25.49 -8.54
C GLY A 153 -3.12 -25.95 -7.07
N ASN A 154 -3.63 -25.13 -6.15
CA ASN A 154 -3.63 -25.41 -4.71
C ASN A 154 -5.00 -25.15 -4.08
N ALA A 155 -5.80 -26.22 -3.97
CA ALA A 155 -7.17 -26.14 -3.46
C ALA A 155 -7.26 -25.63 -2.01
N ASP A 156 -6.28 -25.95 -1.15
CA ASP A 156 -6.27 -25.46 0.25
C ASP A 156 -6.09 -23.94 0.29
N THR A 157 -5.14 -23.41 -0.49
CA THR A 157 -4.91 -21.97 -0.62
C THR A 157 -6.17 -21.24 -1.08
N THR A 158 -6.78 -21.72 -2.17
CA THR A 158 -8.02 -21.14 -2.69
C THR A 158 -9.17 -21.23 -1.68
N ALA A 159 -9.32 -22.36 -0.98
CA ALA A 159 -10.42 -22.54 -0.03
C ALA A 159 -10.29 -21.60 1.17
N LYS A 160 -9.10 -21.51 1.76
CA LYS A 160 -8.84 -20.64 2.91
C LYS A 160 -8.98 -19.16 2.57
N ALA A 161 -8.44 -18.70 1.44
CA ALA A 161 -8.60 -17.31 1.03
C ALA A 161 -10.07 -16.96 0.76
N LYS A 162 -10.84 -17.86 0.11
CA LYS A 162 -12.29 -17.65 -0.08
C LYS A 162 -13.01 -17.53 1.26
N ALA A 163 -12.69 -18.39 2.23
CA ALA A 163 -13.28 -18.33 3.56
C ALA A 163 -12.94 -17.01 4.26
N TRP A 164 -11.69 -16.52 4.13
CA TRP A 164 -11.27 -15.23 4.65
C TRP A 164 -12.05 -14.07 4.02
N PHE A 165 -12.15 -14.03 2.67
CA PHE A 165 -12.92 -12.99 1.99
C PHE A 165 -14.42 -13.03 2.31
N ALA A 166 -14.97 -14.21 2.63
CA ALA A 166 -16.38 -14.32 3.02
C ALA A 166 -16.64 -13.82 4.45
N ASN A 167 -15.61 -13.67 5.27
CA ASN A 167 -15.74 -13.20 6.64
C ASN A 167 -15.69 -11.68 6.69
N GLY A 168 -16.84 -11.04 6.94
CA GLY A 168 -16.88 -9.59 7.16
C GLY A 168 -16.55 -8.76 5.93
N THR A 169 -17.02 -9.14 4.73
CA THR A 169 -17.05 -8.25 3.57
C THR A 169 -18.48 -7.80 3.27
N VAL A 170 -18.66 -6.51 2.95
CA VAL A 170 -19.94 -5.95 2.50
C VAL A 170 -19.83 -5.45 1.06
N ALA A 171 -20.87 -5.70 0.26
CA ALA A 171 -20.87 -5.46 -1.19
C ALA A 171 -20.81 -3.97 -1.61
N SER A 172 -20.91 -3.03 -0.68
CA SER A 172 -20.99 -1.58 -0.95
C SER A 172 -19.70 -0.81 -0.68
N GLY A 173 -18.59 -1.48 -0.34
CA GLY A 173 -17.38 -0.81 0.13
C GLY A 173 -17.44 -0.46 1.63
N ALA A 174 -16.29 -0.68 2.28
CA ALA A 174 -15.98 -0.72 3.71
C ALA A 174 -16.99 -1.41 4.65
N ASN A 175 -16.64 -2.64 5.03
CA ASN A 175 -16.24 -2.96 6.41
C ASN A 175 -15.70 -4.39 6.52
N MET A 176 -14.37 -4.55 6.61
CA MET A 176 -13.76 -4.99 7.87
C MET A 176 -12.84 -3.87 8.41
N GLY A 177 -13.27 -3.23 9.50
CA GLY A 177 -12.53 -2.19 10.21
C GLY A 177 -12.53 -0.81 9.55
N ASN A 178 -11.99 -0.71 8.33
CA ASN A 178 -12.05 0.46 7.42
C ASN A 178 -11.31 0.19 6.09
N ALA A 179 -10.68 -0.97 5.91
CA ALA A 179 -10.07 -1.42 4.64
C ALA A 179 -10.97 -2.44 3.92
#